data_AF-A0A935EC02-F1
#
_entry.id   AF-A0A935EC02-F1
#
_cell.length_a   1.000
_cell.length_b   1.000
_cell.length_c   1.000
_cell.angle_alpha   90.00
_cell.angle_beta   90.00
_cell.angle_gamma   90.00
#
_symmetry.space_group_name_H-M   'P 1'
#
loop_
_entity.id
_entity.type
_entity.pdbx_description
1 polymer ?
#
loop_
_entity_poly.entity_id
_entity_poly.type
_entity_poly.pdbx_seq_one_letter_code
_entity_poly.pdbx_strand_id
1 'polypeptide(L)'
;MSETTPDALFGVDVDRAKDALEWLWDHRDEIAHVAETLPSLLDSAGNSITAAGGGAHTAADLLIGTPERPGAKGLAEVAAKTLRSCEKELAELHELLDDLADRLDAINLPGVGTVFDQAAGKLRDGSARVDRVADGMHGVASTLTQLGGSLGEAAGGLRNAGDHLTDTGTTLRSLLADTPTAARTTTTRARPKPAPKAAPKAAAAGSVGSIGELLEQSD
;
A
#
# COMPACT_ATOMS: atom_id res chain seq x y z
N MET A 1 24.41 -68.01 -30.44
CA MET A 1 22.99 -67.81 -30.07
C MET A 1 22.75 -66.32 -30.20
N SER A 2 21.83 -65.96 -31.08
CA SER A 2 21.73 -64.65 -31.72
C SER A 2 21.48 -63.50 -30.74
N GLU A 3 22.30 -62.45 -30.88
CA GLU A 3 22.00 -61.10 -30.39
C GLU A 3 20.80 -60.54 -31.15
N THR A 4 19.68 -60.35 -30.45
CA THR A 4 18.55 -59.56 -30.93
C THR A 4 18.84 -58.09 -30.63
N THR A 5 19.31 -57.36 -31.64
CA THR A 5 19.27 -55.89 -31.65
C THR A 5 17.81 -55.43 -31.51
N PRO A 6 17.47 -54.62 -30.49
CA PRO A 6 16.13 -54.07 -30.38
C PRO A 6 15.88 -53.10 -31.55
N ASP A 7 14.70 -53.26 -32.16
CA ASP A 7 14.18 -52.45 -33.26
C ASP A 7 14.12 -50.97 -32.87
N ALA A 8 15.19 -50.23 -33.18
CA ALA A 8 15.19 -48.78 -33.13
C ALA A 8 14.59 -48.22 -34.43
N LEU A 9 13.26 -48.17 -34.50
CA LEU A 9 12.57 -47.42 -35.55
C LEU A 9 12.53 -45.93 -35.12
N PHE A 10 13.31 -45.08 -35.80
CA PHE A 10 13.40 -43.61 -35.59
C PHE A 10 14.08 -43.11 -34.31
N GLY A 11 14.93 -43.92 -33.65
CA GLY A 11 15.69 -43.49 -32.46
C GLY A 11 14.84 -43.35 -31.19
N VAL A 12 13.58 -43.80 -31.25
CA VAL A 12 12.71 -43.97 -30.09
C VAL A 12 12.64 -45.46 -29.78
N ASP A 13 12.97 -45.81 -28.54
CA ASP A 13 12.90 -47.17 -28.03
C ASP A 13 11.43 -47.62 -27.97
N VAL A 14 11.08 -48.61 -28.79
CA VAL A 14 9.69 -49.07 -28.98
C VAL A 14 9.13 -49.70 -27.70
N ASP A 15 9.98 -50.32 -26.87
CA ASP A 15 9.56 -50.90 -25.61
C ASP A 15 9.27 -49.77 -24.60
N ARG A 16 10.11 -48.73 -24.55
CA ARG A 16 9.84 -47.53 -23.74
C ARG A 16 8.59 -46.78 -24.16
N ALA A 17 8.30 -46.74 -25.47
CA ALA A 17 7.08 -46.12 -25.99
C ALA A 17 5.83 -46.93 -25.61
N LYS A 18 5.91 -48.27 -25.60
CA LYS A 18 4.84 -49.15 -25.11
C LYS A 18 4.62 -48.99 -23.62
N ASP A 19 5.68 -49.00 -22.82
CA ASP A 19 5.58 -48.81 -21.37
C ASP A 19 4.93 -47.45 -21.02
N ALA A 20 5.31 -46.38 -21.74
CA ALA A 20 4.70 -45.06 -21.57
C ALA A 20 3.22 -45.04 -22.00
N LEU A 21 2.86 -45.76 -23.05
CA LEU A 21 1.49 -45.86 -23.53
C LEU A 21 0.62 -46.69 -22.57
N GLU A 22 1.14 -47.80 -22.06
CA GLU A 22 0.48 -48.64 -21.08
C GLU A 22 0.29 -47.89 -19.77
N TRP A 23 1.30 -47.14 -19.32
CA TRP A 23 1.19 -46.23 -18.19
C TRP A 23 0.14 -45.14 -18.42
N LEU A 24 0.14 -44.47 -19.58
CA LEU A 24 -0.84 -43.44 -19.94
C LEU A 24 -2.26 -44.01 -19.95
N TRP A 25 -2.41 -45.25 -20.42
CA TRP A 25 -3.69 -45.94 -20.46
C TRP A 25 -4.17 -46.33 -19.06
N ASP A 26 -3.26 -46.79 -18.20
CA ASP A 26 -3.54 -47.14 -16.81
C ASP A 26 -3.90 -45.91 -15.97
N HIS A 27 -3.30 -44.74 -16.29
CA HIS A 27 -3.55 -43.46 -15.61
C HIS A 27 -4.54 -42.56 -16.36
N ARG A 28 -5.24 -43.07 -17.39
CA ARG A 28 -6.09 -42.24 -18.27
C ARG A 28 -7.18 -41.47 -17.51
N ASP A 29 -7.74 -42.08 -16.47
CA ASP A 29 -8.83 -41.50 -15.68
C ASP A 29 -8.30 -40.40 -14.75
N GLU A 30 -7.07 -40.54 -14.23
CA GLU A 30 -6.38 -39.48 -13.46
C GLU A 30 -5.99 -38.31 -14.35
N ILE A 31 -5.48 -38.59 -15.55
CA ILE A 31 -5.12 -37.58 -16.55
C ILE A 31 -6.37 -36.81 -17.02
N ALA A 32 -7.48 -37.52 -17.23
CA ALA A 32 -8.76 -36.89 -17.54
C ALA A 32 -9.22 -35.98 -16.40
N HIS A 33 -9.15 -36.44 -15.16
CA HIS A 33 -9.51 -35.63 -13.99
C HIS A 33 -8.62 -34.39 -13.84
N VAL A 34 -7.30 -34.51 -14.06
CA VAL A 34 -6.38 -33.37 -14.06
C VAL A 34 -6.72 -32.41 -15.20
N ALA A 35 -6.96 -32.89 -16.42
CA ALA A 35 -7.34 -32.05 -17.55
C ALA A 35 -8.65 -31.29 -17.33
N GLU A 36 -9.60 -31.87 -16.59
CA GLU A 36 -10.86 -31.22 -16.20
C GLU A 36 -10.69 -30.21 -15.06
N THR A 37 -9.84 -30.52 -14.08
CA THR A 37 -9.71 -29.72 -12.86
C THR A 37 -8.69 -28.58 -13.02
N LEU A 38 -7.63 -28.80 -13.80
CA LEU A 38 -6.52 -27.88 -13.99
C LEU A 38 -6.95 -26.50 -14.53
N PRO A 39 -7.91 -26.39 -15.47
CA PRO A 39 -8.44 -25.11 -15.89
C PRO A 39 -9.04 -24.30 -14.72
N SER A 40 -9.86 -24.95 -13.88
CA SER A 40 -10.50 -24.27 -12.75
C SER A 40 -9.50 -23.83 -11.68
N LEU A 41 -8.46 -24.65 -11.44
CA LEU A 41 -7.37 -24.32 -10.52
C LEU A 41 -6.52 -23.16 -11.04
N LEU A 42 -6.21 -23.14 -12.33
CA LEU A 42 -5.39 -22.10 -12.95
C LEU A 42 -6.15 -20.77 -12.98
N ASP A 43 -7.47 -20.79 -13.18
CA ASP A 43 -8.32 -19.60 -13.13
C ASP A 43 -8.43 -19.05 -11.70
N SER A 44 -8.67 -19.94 -10.73
CA SER A 44 -8.69 -19.58 -9.31
C SER A 44 -7.34 -19.02 -8.83
N ALA A 45 -6.24 -19.68 -9.21
CA ALA A 45 -4.89 -19.23 -8.90
C ALA A 45 -4.58 -17.88 -9.56
N GLY A 46 -4.92 -17.70 -10.85
CA GLY A 46 -4.74 -16.44 -11.56
C GLY A 46 -5.54 -15.29 -10.94
N ASN A 47 -6.78 -15.55 -10.53
CA ASN A 47 -7.62 -14.59 -9.80
C ASN A 47 -7.01 -14.22 -8.44
N SER A 48 -6.58 -15.21 -7.66
CA SER A 48 -5.95 -15.01 -6.34
C SER A 48 -4.65 -14.20 -6.45
N ILE A 49 -3.79 -14.55 -7.41
CA ILE A 49 -2.52 -13.87 -7.66
C ILE A 49 -2.75 -12.42 -8.12
N THR A 50 -3.72 -12.20 -9.02
CA THR A 50 -4.10 -10.83 -9.44
C THR A 50 -4.62 -10.02 -8.26
N ALA A 51 -5.45 -10.62 -7.39
CA ALA A 51 -5.96 -9.96 -6.21
C ALA A 51 -4.84 -9.62 -5.21
N ALA A 52 -3.85 -10.50 -5.05
CA ALA A 52 -2.66 -10.23 -4.26
C ALA A 52 -1.85 -9.05 -4.85
N GLY A 53 -1.74 -8.98 -6.17
CA GLY A 53 -1.13 -7.85 -6.88
C GLY A 53 -1.83 -6.52 -6.57
N GLY A 54 -3.16 -6.48 -6.69
CA GLY A 54 -3.97 -5.31 -6.31
C GLY A 54 -3.84 -4.95 -4.82
N GLY A 55 -3.73 -5.95 -3.94
CA GLY A 55 -3.45 -5.76 -2.52
C GLY A 55 -2.10 -5.08 -2.26
N ALA A 56 -1.06 -5.47 -3.01
CA ALA A 56 0.26 -4.86 -2.92
C ALA A 56 0.26 -3.40 -3.39
N HIS A 57 -0.45 -3.08 -4.48
CA HIS A 57 -0.65 -1.68 -4.89
C HIS A 57 -1.39 -0.87 -3.83
N THR A 58 -2.45 -1.42 -3.25
CA THR A 58 -3.21 -0.75 -2.19
C THR A 58 -2.32 -0.48 -0.97
N ALA A 59 -1.50 -1.46 -0.57
CA ALA A 59 -0.55 -1.29 0.52
C ALA A 59 0.49 -0.20 0.21
N ALA A 60 1.02 -0.18 -1.02
CA ALA A 60 1.93 0.88 -1.43
C ALA A 60 1.28 2.27 -1.40
N ASP A 61 0.03 2.38 -1.87
CA ASP A 61 -0.74 3.63 -1.86
C ASP A 61 -1.02 4.11 -0.42
N LEU A 62 -1.20 3.22 0.55
CA LEU A 62 -1.30 3.61 1.97
C LEU A 62 0.01 4.21 2.50
N LEU A 63 1.16 3.70 2.03
CA LEU A 63 2.47 4.16 2.49
C LEU A 63 2.85 5.50 1.87
N ILE A 64 2.67 5.68 0.55
CA ILE A 64 3.07 6.93 -0.12
C ILE A 64 1.93 7.95 -0.21
N GLY A 65 0.69 7.50 -0.12
CA GLY A 65 -0.50 8.30 -0.31
C GLY A 65 -1.07 8.21 -1.73
N THR A 66 -2.29 8.69 -1.85
CA THR A 66 -2.94 8.95 -3.13
C THR A 66 -2.98 10.47 -3.37
N PRO A 67 -3.34 10.93 -4.58
CA PRO A 67 -3.49 12.36 -4.84
C PRO A 67 -4.47 13.08 -3.90
N GLU A 68 -5.40 12.32 -3.30
CA GLU A 68 -6.46 12.84 -2.43
C GLU A 68 -6.12 12.75 -0.93
N ARG A 69 -5.22 11.84 -0.55
CA ARG A 69 -4.88 11.59 0.86
C ARG A 69 -3.38 11.32 1.06
N PRO A 70 -2.71 12.06 1.95
CA PRO A 70 -1.32 11.79 2.28
C PRO A 70 -1.20 10.41 2.94
N GLY A 71 -0.21 9.64 2.49
CA GLY A 71 0.15 8.36 3.11
C GLY A 71 1.08 8.54 4.30
N ALA A 72 1.52 7.42 4.87
CA ALA A 72 2.46 7.41 6.00
C ALA A 72 3.72 8.26 5.76
N LYS A 73 4.28 8.20 4.54
CA LYS A 73 5.42 9.03 4.13
C LYS A 73 5.11 10.52 4.22
N GLY A 74 3.99 10.96 3.64
CA GLY A 74 3.59 12.36 3.65
C GLY A 74 3.35 12.87 5.08
N LEU A 75 2.76 12.05 5.94
CA LEU A 75 2.58 12.38 7.36
C LEU A 75 3.92 12.53 8.09
N ALA A 76 4.88 11.63 7.83
CA ALA A 76 6.23 11.71 8.40
C ALA A 76 6.97 12.98 7.94
N GLU A 77 6.84 13.35 6.67
CA GLU A 77 7.42 14.59 6.12
C GLU A 77 6.80 15.84 6.75
N VAL A 78 5.47 15.87 6.92
CA VAL A 78 4.77 16.97 7.61
C VAL A 78 5.23 17.08 9.05
N ALA A 79 5.27 15.97 9.78
CA ALA A 79 5.73 15.95 11.17
C ALA A 79 7.20 16.43 11.28
N ALA A 80 8.10 15.96 10.42
CA ALA A 80 9.47 16.42 10.38
C ALA A 80 9.57 17.93 10.09
N LYS A 81 8.75 18.45 9.17
CA LYS A 81 8.71 19.89 8.88
C LYS A 81 8.20 20.70 10.06
N THR A 82 7.14 20.25 10.74
CA THR A 82 6.60 20.91 11.93
C THR A 82 7.65 20.95 13.04
N LEU A 83 8.35 19.86 13.29
CA LEU A 83 9.41 19.82 14.30
C LEU A 83 10.55 20.81 13.99
N ARG A 84 10.97 20.93 12.73
CA ARG A 84 11.96 21.94 12.32
C ARG A 84 11.44 23.38 12.45
N SER A 85 10.14 23.60 12.31
CA SER A 85 9.56 24.93 12.59
C SER A 85 9.62 25.24 14.08
N CYS A 86 9.22 24.30 14.94
CA CYS A 86 9.33 24.47 16.38
C CYS A 86 10.78 24.63 16.85
N GLU A 87 11.74 23.93 16.24
CA GLU A 87 13.18 24.13 16.47
C GLU A 87 13.59 25.60 16.27
N LYS A 88 13.11 26.25 15.22
CA LYS A 88 13.37 27.67 14.96
C LYS A 88 12.73 28.58 16.00
N GLU A 89 11.48 28.32 16.36
CA GLU A 89 10.79 29.08 17.41
C GLU A 89 11.51 28.96 18.77
N LEU A 90 12.08 27.78 19.08
CA LEU A 90 12.88 27.57 20.28
C LEU A 90 14.23 28.30 20.20
N ALA A 91 14.87 28.39 19.04
CA ALA A 91 16.07 29.18 18.85
C ALA A 91 15.81 30.68 19.05
N GLU A 92 14.69 31.20 18.52
CA GLU A 92 14.26 32.59 18.77
C GLU A 92 13.97 32.83 20.25
N LEU A 93 13.35 31.87 20.93
CA LEU A 93 13.15 31.94 22.38
C LEU A 93 14.48 31.97 23.15
N HIS A 94 15.46 31.16 22.75
CA HIS A 94 16.80 31.19 23.35
C HIS A 94 17.42 32.59 23.27
N GLU A 95 17.40 33.22 22.09
CA GLU A 95 17.94 34.57 21.90
C GLU A 95 17.24 35.58 22.80
N LEU A 96 15.92 35.50 22.96
CA LEU A 96 15.16 36.38 23.84
C LEU A 96 15.50 36.17 25.33
N LEU A 97 15.74 34.93 25.76
CA LEU A 97 16.13 34.63 27.14
C LEU A 97 17.54 35.15 27.45
N ASP A 98 18.46 35.04 26.50
CA ASP A 98 19.83 35.55 26.64
C ASP A 98 19.86 37.08 26.66
N ASP A 99 19.14 37.74 25.75
CA ASP A 99 18.93 39.19 25.74
C ASP A 99 18.34 39.70 27.07
N LEU A 100 17.38 38.96 27.64
CA LEU A 100 16.78 39.31 28.91
C LEU A 100 17.77 39.12 30.07
N ALA A 101 18.57 38.05 30.07
CA ALA A 101 19.60 37.83 31.06
C ALA A 101 20.64 38.95 31.04
N ASP A 102 21.11 39.36 29.87
CA ASP A 102 22.09 40.44 29.70
C ASP A 102 21.53 41.80 30.14
N ARG A 103 20.24 42.06 29.88
CA ARG A 103 19.56 43.26 30.40
C ARG A 103 19.45 43.25 31.91
N LEU A 104 19.23 42.09 32.54
CA LEU A 104 19.18 41.98 34.01
C LEU A 104 20.58 42.17 34.62
N ASP A 105 21.62 41.60 34.02
CA ASP A 105 23.02 41.80 34.43
C ASP A 105 23.44 43.28 34.32
N ALA A 106 22.90 44.01 33.34
CA ALA A 106 23.16 45.45 33.17
C ALA A 106 22.47 46.34 34.22
N ILE A 107 21.46 45.84 34.95
CA ILE A 107 20.73 46.61 35.98
C ILE A 107 21.55 46.60 37.28
N ASN A 108 22.49 47.51 37.38
CA ASN A 108 23.29 47.70 38.59
C ASN A 108 22.60 48.67 39.57
N LEU A 109 21.57 48.19 40.30
CA LEU A 109 20.96 48.95 41.40
C LEU A 109 21.54 48.52 42.76
N PRO A 110 21.99 49.47 43.60
CA PRO A 110 22.52 49.16 44.93
C PRO A 110 21.43 48.53 45.82
N GLY A 111 21.73 47.34 46.36
CA GLY A 111 20.85 46.59 47.28
C GLY A 111 20.02 45.47 46.67
N VAL A 112 19.97 45.35 45.33
CA VAL A 112 19.17 44.34 44.61
C VAL A 112 19.96 43.53 43.57
N GLY A 113 21.23 43.83 43.34
CA GLY A 113 22.08 43.16 42.34
C GLY A 113 22.08 41.63 42.47
N THR A 114 22.13 41.08 43.68
CA THR A 114 22.13 39.62 43.89
C THR A 114 20.87 38.91 43.42
N VAL A 115 19.72 39.59 43.43
CA VAL A 115 18.45 39.04 42.94
C VAL A 115 18.43 39.03 41.41
N PHE A 116 18.97 40.09 40.78
CA PHE A 116 19.10 40.19 39.34
C PHE A 116 20.12 39.18 38.79
N ASP A 117 21.27 39.01 39.44
CA ASP A 117 22.27 38.00 39.10
C ASP A 117 21.67 36.58 39.15
N GLN A 118 20.87 36.29 40.18
CA GLN A 118 20.22 34.98 40.31
C GLN A 118 19.12 34.77 39.26
N ALA A 119 18.40 35.84 38.88
CA ALA A 119 17.42 35.78 37.81
C ALA A 119 18.08 35.54 36.45
N ALA A 120 19.17 36.27 36.14
CA ALA A 120 19.97 36.10 34.93
C ALA A 120 20.56 34.68 34.85
N GLY A 121 21.08 34.14 35.95
CA GLY A 121 21.55 32.75 36.01
C GLY A 121 20.47 31.72 35.68
N LYS A 122 19.26 31.88 36.24
CA LYS A 122 18.12 31.00 35.94
C LYS A 122 17.65 31.12 34.48
N LEU A 123 17.73 32.31 33.90
CA LEU A 123 17.42 32.55 32.49
C LEU A 123 18.41 31.81 31.58
N ARG A 124 19.71 31.91 31.86
CA ARG A 124 20.75 31.17 31.13
C ARG A 124 20.59 29.65 31.26
N ASP A 125 20.28 29.14 32.46
CA ASP A 125 19.95 27.72 32.67
C ASP A 125 18.71 27.28 31.88
N GLY A 126 17.71 28.17 31.79
CA GLY A 126 16.52 28.00 30.97
C GLY A 126 16.86 27.91 29.48
N SER A 127 17.69 28.82 28.98
CA SER A 127 18.19 28.84 27.60
C SER A 127 18.89 27.53 27.24
N ALA A 128 19.81 27.06 28.09
CA ALA A 128 20.52 25.79 27.87
C ALA A 128 19.60 24.55 27.94
N ARG A 129 18.42 24.65 28.56
CA ARG A 129 17.39 23.59 28.48
C ARG A 129 16.62 23.65 27.17
N VAL A 130 16.30 24.86 26.70
CA VAL A 130 15.63 25.08 25.41
C VAL A 130 16.48 24.54 24.27
N ASP A 131 17.79 24.78 24.27
CA ASP A 131 18.71 24.25 23.25
C ASP A 131 18.69 22.73 23.18
N ARG A 132 18.74 22.06 24.34
CA ARG A 132 18.69 20.60 24.39
C ARG A 132 17.37 20.03 23.87
N VAL A 133 16.27 20.75 24.08
CA VAL A 133 14.97 20.37 23.50
C VAL A 133 15.00 20.56 21.98
N ALA A 134 15.53 21.68 21.49
CA ALA A 134 15.67 21.95 20.07
C ALA A 134 16.54 20.87 19.36
N ASP A 135 17.68 20.49 19.94
CA ASP A 135 18.53 19.40 19.47
C ASP A 135 17.76 18.06 19.41
N GLY A 136 16.97 17.78 20.44
CA GLY A 136 16.11 16.59 20.48
C GLY A 136 15.07 16.59 19.36
N MET A 137 14.43 17.73 19.10
CA MET A 137 13.46 17.90 18.02
C MET A 137 14.12 17.72 16.65
N HIS A 138 15.33 18.25 16.47
CA HIS A 138 16.13 18.07 15.27
C HIS A 138 16.41 16.58 15.00
N GLY A 139 16.82 15.83 16.03
CA GLY A 139 17.06 14.39 15.93
C GLY A 139 15.81 13.60 15.54
N VAL A 140 14.65 13.92 16.13
CA VAL A 140 13.37 13.28 15.77
C VAL A 140 12.96 13.65 14.34
N ALA A 141 13.10 14.91 13.93
CA ALA A 141 12.78 15.35 12.57
C ALA A 141 13.65 14.64 11.51
N SER A 142 14.93 14.44 11.81
CA SER A 142 15.85 13.67 10.96
C SER A 142 15.41 12.21 10.83
N THR A 143 15.08 11.57 11.96
CA THR A 143 14.57 10.19 12.00
C THR A 143 13.28 10.03 11.19
N LEU A 144 12.34 10.98 11.32
CA LEU A 144 11.10 10.98 10.54
C LEU A 144 11.35 11.16 9.04
N THR A 145 12.35 11.96 8.66
CA THR A 145 12.73 12.13 7.26
C THR A 145 13.29 10.83 6.68
N GLN A 146 14.16 10.16 7.43
CA GLN A 146 14.70 8.84 7.05
C GLN A 146 13.58 7.80 6.93
N LEU A 147 12.67 7.76 7.90
CA LEU A 147 11.50 6.90 7.87
C LEU A 147 10.64 7.16 6.62
N GLY A 148 10.40 8.42 6.26
CA GLY A 148 9.70 8.79 5.03
C GLY A 148 10.39 8.26 3.77
N GLY A 149 11.73 8.26 3.75
CA GLY A 149 12.54 7.63 2.71
C GLY A 149 12.32 6.11 2.63
N SER A 150 12.50 5.40 3.74
CA SER A 150 12.29 3.94 3.82
C SER A 150 10.87 3.53 3.44
N LEU A 151 9.86 4.31 3.85
CA LEU A 151 8.46 4.08 3.46
C LEU A 151 8.26 4.23 1.95
N GLY A 152 8.92 5.21 1.33
CA GLY A 152 8.91 5.39 -0.12
C GLY A 152 9.53 4.22 -0.87
N GLU A 153 10.67 3.72 -0.41
CA GLU A 153 11.32 2.54 -0.99
C GLU A 153 10.46 1.28 -0.83
N ALA A 154 9.92 1.04 0.37
CA ALA A 154 9.03 -0.09 0.63
C ALA A 154 7.78 -0.07 -0.25
N ALA A 155 7.18 1.10 -0.45
CA ALA A 155 6.05 1.27 -1.36
C ALA A 155 6.42 1.01 -2.82
N GLY A 156 7.60 1.46 -3.26
CA GLY A 156 8.13 1.16 -4.60
C GLY A 156 8.30 -0.35 -4.80
N GLY A 157 8.87 -1.04 -3.81
CA GLY A 157 9.01 -2.50 -3.83
C GLY A 157 7.66 -3.22 -3.88
N LEU A 158 6.69 -2.76 -3.10
CA LEU A 158 5.32 -3.30 -3.10
C LEU A 158 4.61 -3.09 -4.44
N ARG A 159 4.74 -1.92 -5.08
CA ARG A 159 4.16 -1.70 -6.42
C ARG A 159 4.78 -2.64 -7.45
N ASN A 160 6.10 -2.76 -7.46
CA ASN A 160 6.78 -3.65 -8.39
C ASN A 160 6.37 -5.12 -8.18
N ALA A 161 6.28 -5.56 -6.92
CA ALA A 161 5.74 -6.89 -6.61
C ALA A 161 4.27 -7.02 -7.07
N GLY A 162 3.47 -5.96 -6.89
CA GLY A 162 2.08 -5.89 -7.34
C GLY A 162 1.93 -6.04 -8.85
N ASP A 163 2.76 -5.35 -9.63
CA ASP A 163 2.82 -5.43 -11.09
C ASP A 163 3.16 -6.86 -11.52
N HIS A 164 4.24 -7.45 -10.98
CA HIS A 164 4.65 -8.82 -11.31
C HIS A 164 3.59 -9.88 -10.96
N LEU A 165 2.91 -9.72 -9.82
CA LEU A 165 1.82 -10.61 -9.45
C LEU A 165 0.64 -10.45 -10.41
N THR A 166 0.26 -9.22 -10.73
CA THR A 166 -0.84 -8.94 -11.69
C THR A 166 -0.54 -9.52 -13.07
N ASP A 167 0.68 -9.34 -13.57
CA ASP A 167 1.15 -9.91 -14.83
C ASP A 167 1.15 -11.44 -14.81
N THR A 168 1.59 -12.04 -13.70
CA THR A 168 1.58 -13.50 -13.53
C THR A 168 0.15 -14.03 -13.53
N GLY A 169 -0.75 -13.40 -12.77
CA GLY A 169 -2.15 -13.82 -12.67
C GLY A 169 -2.92 -13.65 -13.98
N THR A 170 -2.65 -12.59 -14.74
CA THR A 170 -3.22 -12.39 -16.08
C THR A 170 -2.64 -13.38 -17.09
N THR A 171 -1.35 -13.68 -17.04
CA THR A 171 -0.71 -14.70 -17.91
C THR A 171 -1.31 -16.08 -17.68
N LEU A 172 -1.48 -16.49 -16.42
CA LEU A 172 -2.11 -17.78 -16.07
C LEU A 172 -3.53 -17.89 -16.64
N ARG A 173 -4.32 -16.82 -16.57
CA ARG A 173 -5.66 -16.78 -17.20
C ARG A 173 -5.63 -16.69 -18.72
N SER A 174 -4.59 -16.10 -19.31
CA SER A 174 -4.43 -16.06 -20.77
C SER A 174 -4.13 -17.45 -21.33
N LEU A 175 -3.34 -18.27 -20.62
CA LEU A 175 -3.08 -19.67 -21.01
C LEU A 175 -4.36 -20.51 -21.09
N LEU A 176 -5.34 -20.19 -20.25
CA LEU A 176 -6.69 -20.73 -20.26
C LEU A 176 -7.55 -20.24 -21.44
N ALA A 177 -7.42 -18.96 -21.79
CA ALA A 177 -8.18 -18.37 -22.89
C ALA A 177 -7.69 -18.84 -24.27
N ASP A 178 -6.39 -19.14 -24.39
CA ASP A 178 -5.75 -19.64 -25.62
C ASP A 178 -5.83 -21.17 -25.79
N THR A 179 -6.31 -21.92 -24.79
CA THR A 179 -6.65 -23.33 -25.02
C THR A 179 -7.87 -23.39 -25.97
N PRO A 180 -7.74 -23.98 -27.19
CA PRO A 180 -8.86 -24.09 -28.10
C PRO A 180 -9.92 -24.96 -27.41
N THR A 181 -11.01 -24.31 -26.99
CA THR A 181 -12.22 -24.99 -26.55
C THR A 181 -12.65 -25.90 -27.69
N ALA A 182 -12.42 -27.20 -27.53
CA ALA A 182 -13.02 -28.19 -28.41
C ALA A 182 -14.54 -27.96 -28.40
N ALA A 183 -15.09 -27.73 -29.58
CA ALA A 183 -16.43 -27.23 -29.82
C ALA A 183 -17.49 -27.97 -29.01
N ARG A 184 -18.14 -27.26 -28.07
CA ARG A 184 -19.39 -27.71 -27.45
C ARG A 184 -20.55 -27.45 -28.40
N THR A 185 -20.68 -28.25 -29.47
CA THR A 185 -21.91 -28.33 -30.26
C THR A 185 -22.99 -29.06 -29.46
N THR A 186 -23.81 -28.30 -28.74
CA THR A 186 -25.16 -28.73 -28.37
C THR A 186 -26.17 -27.87 -29.12
N THR A 187 -26.61 -28.37 -30.26
CA THR A 187 -27.79 -27.90 -30.99
C THR A 187 -29.04 -28.18 -30.15
N THR A 188 -29.60 -27.15 -29.50
CA THR A 188 -31.02 -27.18 -29.09
C THR A 188 -31.68 -25.82 -29.30
N ARG A 189 -32.19 -25.66 -30.53
CA ARG A 189 -33.46 -25.03 -30.95
C ARG A 189 -33.99 -23.80 -30.19
N ALA A 190 -34.09 -22.69 -30.92
CA ALA A 190 -34.69 -21.41 -30.53
C ALA A 190 -36.23 -21.39 -30.43
N ARG A 191 -36.77 -20.60 -29.46
CA ARG A 191 -37.83 -19.55 -29.54
C ARG A 191 -38.47 -19.28 -28.15
N PRO A 192 -39.19 -18.16 -27.92
CA PRO A 192 -39.03 -16.78 -28.40
C PRO A 192 -39.05 -15.73 -27.24
N LYS A 193 -38.72 -14.49 -27.59
CA LYS A 193 -38.67 -13.26 -26.77
C LYS A 193 -40.06 -12.80 -26.25
N PRO A 194 -40.18 -12.23 -25.05
CA PRO A 194 -41.18 -11.21 -24.75
C PRO A 194 -40.54 -9.82 -24.60
N ALA A 195 -41.21 -8.81 -25.13
CA ALA A 195 -40.85 -7.39 -25.13
C ALA A 195 -41.16 -6.71 -23.77
N PRO A 196 -40.74 -5.44 -23.56
CA PRO A 196 -40.58 -4.82 -22.25
C PRO A 196 -41.90 -4.30 -21.67
N LYS A 197 -42.08 -4.40 -20.35
CA LYS A 197 -43.18 -3.71 -19.64
C LYS A 197 -42.66 -2.47 -18.93
N ALA A 198 -43.40 -1.39 -19.16
CA ALA A 198 -43.18 -0.02 -18.75
C ALA A 198 -43.15 0.19 -17.22
N ALA A 199 -42.40 1.22 -16.83
CA ALA A 199 -42.48 1.86 -15.51
C ALA A 199 -43.84 2.54 -15.29
N PRO A 200 -44.20 2.82 -14.03
CA PRO A 200 -44.94 4.02 -13.67
C PRO A 200 -44.00 5.09 -13.09
N LYS A 201 -44.17 6.32 -13.58
CA LYS A 201 -43.50 7.55 -13.16
C LYS A 201 -44.43 8.34 -12.22
N ALA A 202 -43.81 8.93 -11.20
CA ALA A 202 -44.14 10.17 -10.46
C ALA A 202 -45.34 10.26 -9.50
N ALA A 203 -45.03 10.61 -8.25
CA ALA A 203 -45.27 11.94 -7.64
C ALA A 203 -44.33 12.06 -6.40
N ALA A 204 -43.34 12.96 -6.31
CA ALA A 204 -43.32 14.43 -6.28
C ALA A 204 -43.84 15.04 -4.96
N ALA A 205 -42.91 15.50 -4.11
CA ALA A 205 -42.92 16.64 -3.18
C ALA A 205 -41.88 16.36 -2.06
N GLY A 206 -40.94 17.20 -1.65
CA GLY A 206 -40.44 18.53 -1.98
C GLY A 206 -39.08 18.64 -1.24
N SER A 207 -38.01 19.14 -1.86
CA SER A 207 -37.59 20.54 -1.83
C SER A 207 -37.09 21.07 -0.48
N VAL A 208 -35.75 21.15 -0.37
CA VAL A 208 -34.92 22.27 0.11
C VAL A 208 -34.99 22.72 1.59
N GLY A 209 -33.79 22.76 2.20
CA GLY A 209 -33.43 23.53 3.41
C GLY A 209 -32.20 22.88 4.08
N SER A 210 -30.96 23.09 3.63
CA SER A 210 -30.09 24.24 3.92
C SER A 210 -30.10 24.68 5.39
N ILE A 211 -29.03 24.31 6.10
CA ILE A 211 -28.18 25.12 6.99
C ILE A 211 -28.86 26.26 7.77
N GLY A 212 -28.80 26.18 9.11
CA GLY A 212 -28.84 27.36 9.99
C GLY A 212 -29.71 27.18 11.23
N GLU A 213 -29.15 27.53 12.39
CA GLU A 213 -29.83 27.79 13.67
C GLU A 213 -30.48 26.61 14.42
N LEU A 214 -29.78 26.10 15.44
CA LEU A 214 -30.38 25.75 16.74
C LEU A 214 -29.31 25.42 17.81
N LEU A 215 -28.43 26.39 18.10
CA LEU A 215 -27.60 26.39 19.30
C LEU A 215 -27.46 27.80 19.90
N GLU A 216 -28.58 28.55 19.95
CA GLU A 216 -28.69 29.72 20.81
C GLU A 216 -30.13 29.83 21.34
N GLN A 217 -30.24 29.85 22.67
CA GLN A 217 -31.35 30.16 23.59
C GLN A 217 -31.34 29.11 24.71
N SER A 218 -30.54 29.31 25.75
CA SER A 218 -30.83 30.18 26.92
C SER A 218 -32.00 29.64 27.75
N ASP A 219 -31.66 28.81 28.73
CA ASP A 219 -31.95 29.05 30.16
C ASP A 219 -30.90 28.29 31.00
#